data_AF-A0A4Y8LMM5-F1
#
_entry.id   AF-A0A4Y8LMM5-F1
#
_cell.length_a   1.000
_cell.length_b   1.000
_cell.length_c   1.000
_cell.angle_alpha   90.00
_cell.angle_beta   90.00
_cell.angle_gamma   90.00
#
_symmetry.space_group_name_H-M   'P 1'
#
loop_
_entity.id
_entity.type
_entity.pdbx_description
1 polymer ?
#
loop_
_entity_poly.entity_id
_entity_poly.type
_entity_poly.pdbx_seq_one_letter_code
_entity_poly.pdbx_strand_id
1 'polypeptide(L)'
;MKSQLRWIIVICIFIAGCSSDTFGGDNSQSMRVVGNKVFYMLIDEYLDTNDPSYDPPLSVFKKKYKVYDGKEHRIYEVTDDVSMSNEIKTIIQARKYLEENYPESLQLRPLTIVSEKVLTQWEKDGYNAENEYWKGSPKCRRSLPLSEVERRFFICNDGDVEI
;
A
#
# COMPACT_ATOMS: atom_id res chain seq x y z
N MET A 1 15.01 -10.45 -58.11
CA MET A 1 15.19 -11.30 -56.91
C MET A 1 16.20 -10.66 -55.97
N LYS A 2 15.85 -10.63 -54.67
CA LYS A 2 16.67 -10.29 -53.49
C LYS A 2 16.99 -8.80 -53.26
N SER A 3 16.05 -8.13 -52.58
CA SER A 3 16.30 -7.02 -51.67
C SER A 3 17.12 -7.53 -50.47
N GLN A 4 18.17 -6.82 -50.10
CA GLN A 4 18.94 -7.01 -48.87
C GLN A 4 19.15 -5.64 -48.24
N LEU A 5 18.27 -5.28 -47.29
CA LEU A 5 18.49 -4.15 -46.40
C LEU A 5 19.64 -4.50 -45.44
N ARG A 6 20.75 -3.78 -45.57
CA ARG A 6 21.81 -3.70 -44.57
C ARG A 6 21.40 -2.65 -43.55
N TRP A 7 21.11 -3.06 -42.32
CA TRP A 7 20.99 -2.13 -41.20
C TRP A 7 22.39 -1.66 -40.79
N ILE A 8 22.58 -0.35 -40.84
CA ILE A 8 23.78 0.36 -40.40
C ILE A 8 23.80 0.33 -38.87
N ILE A 9 24.88 -0.23 -38.33
CA ILE A 9 25.25 -0.14 -36.92
C ILE A 9 25.72 1.30 -36.68
N VAL A 10 24.99 2.06 -35.86
CA VAL A 10 25.48 3.35 -35.33
C VAL A 10 26.12 3.09 -33.97
N ILE A 11 27.44 3.03 -33.97
CA ILE A 11 28.28 3.12 -32.78
C ILE A 11 28.45 4.61 -32.47
N CYS A 12 27.93 5.06 -31.33
CA CYS A 12 28.36 6.31 -30.73
C CYS A 12 29.19 6.00 -29.48
N ILE A 13 30.51 5.95 -29.68
CA ILE A 13 31.50 6.11 -28.61
C ILE A 13 31.82 7.59 -28.54
N PHE A 14 31.55 8.24 -27.41
CA PHE A 14 32.25 9.47 -27.02
C PHE A 14 32.86 9.24 -25.65
N ILE A 15 34.20 9.36 -25.60
CA ILE A 15 35.02 9.25 -24.42
C ILE A 15 35.29 10.66 -23.87
N ALA A 16 35.34 10.72 -22.53
CA ALA A 16 36.00 11.70 -21.68
C ALA A 16 35.43 13.13 -21.60
N GLY A 17 34.71 13.35 -20.51
CA GLY A 17 34.74 14.59 -19.76
C GLY A 17 34.82 14.26 -18.26
N CYS A 18 36.03 14.12 -17.73
CA CYS A 18 36.24 14.15 -16.29
C CYS A 18 35.99 15.57 -15.79
N SER A 19 35.00 15.75 -14.93
CA SER A 19 35.11 16.68 -13.80
C SER A 19 34.08 16.30 -12.74
N SER A 20 34.59 16.20 -11.52
CA SER A 20 33.95 15.83 -10.27
C SER A 20 32.63 16.56 -10.04
N ASP A 21 31.58 15.83 -9.70
CA ASP A 21 30.81 16.04 -8.46
C ASP A 21 29.80 14.91 -8.25
N THR A 22 29.50 14.72 -6.98
CA THR A 22 28.89 13.61 -6.28
C THR A 22 27.41 13.33 -6.54
N PHE A 23 27.04 12.05 -6.34
CA PHE A 23 25.73 11.51 -5.92
C PHE A 23 24.55 11.57 -6.90
N GLY A 24 24.10 10.36 -7.29
CA GLY A 24 22.83 10.15 -7.97
C GLY A 24 22.60 8.67 -8.28
N GLY A 25 22.75 7.81 -7.27
CA GLY A 25 22.47 6.37 -7.41
C GLY A 25 20.98 6.16 -7.70
N ASP A 26 20.69 5.62 -8.87
CA ASP A 26 19.37 5.12 -9.25
C ASP A 26 19.04 3.88 -8.40
N ASN A 27 18.48 4.12 -7.21
CA ASN A 27 18.03 3.11 -6.26
C ASN A 27 16.57 2.73 -6.55
N SER A 28 16.32 2.11 -7.71
CA SER A 28 15.10 1.32 -7.90
C SER A 28 15.27 0.01 -7.13
N GLN A 29 15.08 0.07 -5.81
CA GLN A 29 15.12 -1.11 -4.95
C GLN A 29 13.91 -2.00 -5.26
N SER A 30 14.16 -3.08 -5.99
CA SER A 30 13.17 -4.14 -6.20
C SER A 30 12.86 -4.81 -4.85
N MET A 31 11.72 -4.47 -4.27
CA MET A 31 11.23 -5.09 -3.05
C MET A 31 11.01 -6.60 -3.30
N ARG A 32 11.84 -7.46 -2.69
CA ARG A 32 11.76 -8.91 -2.87
C ARG A 32 10.66 -9.51 -2.01
N VAL A 33 9.71 -10.19 -2.65
CA VAL A 33 8.68 -10.93 -1.93
C VAL A 33 9.27 -12.26 -1.46
N VAL A 34 9.52 -12.39 -0.16
CA VAL A 34 10.14 -13.57 0.43
C VAL A 34 9.14 -14.23 1.38
N GLY A 35 8.79 -15.49 1.09
CA GLY A 35 7.91 -16.34 1.89
C GLY A 35 6.57 -16.64 1.22
N ASN A 36 6.01 -17.82 1.47
CA ASN A 36 4.73 -18.30 0.90
C ASN A 36 3.49 -17.67 1.57
N LYS A 37 3.53 -16.35 1.82
CA LYS A 37 2.49 -15.58 2.52
C LYS A 37 2.09 -14.36 1.70
N VAL A 38 0.87 -13.89 1.93
CA VAL A 38 0.34 -12.65 1.36
C VAL A 38 0.23 -11.63 2.49
N PHE A 39 0.83 -10.46 2.30
CA PHE A 39 0.74 -9.35 3.24
C PHE A 39 0.08 -8.15 2.58
N TYR A 40 -0.63 -7.36 3.38
CA TYR A 40 -1.32 -6.16 2.92
C TYR A 40 -0.70 -4.94 3.59
N MET A 41 -0.55 -3.85 2.86
CA MET A 41 -0.23 -2.54 3.41
C MET A 41 -1.37 -1.59 3.08
N LEU A 42 -2.06 -1.07 4.09
CA LEU A 42 -3.05 -0.02 3.89
C LEU A 42 -2.33 1.29 3.58
N ILE A 43 -2.36 1.70 2.31
CA ILE A 43 -1.65 2.87 1.79
C ILE A 43 -2.53 4.11 1.72
N ASP A 44 -3.85 3.93 1.65
CA ASP A 44 -4.79 5.04 1.67
C ASP A 44 -6.15 4.62 2.22
N GLU A 45 -6.86 5.59 2.79
CA GLU A 45 -8.26 5.45 3.21
C GLU A 45 -8.97 6.77 3.01
N TYR A 46 -10.04 6.77 2.21
CA TYR A 46 -10.73 8.01 1.82
C TYR A 46 -12.21 7.77 1.51
N LEU A 47 -12.97 8.87 1.47
CA LEU A 47 -14.36 8.88 1.03
C LEU A 47 -14.44 9.51 -0.36
N ASP A 48 -14.92 8.75 -1.34
CA ASP A 48 -15.33 9.29 -2.62
C ASP A 48 -16.80 9.69 -2.56
N THR A 49 -17.11 10.97 -2.70
CA THR A 49 -18.50 11.48 -2.58
C THR A 49 -19.23 11.60 -3.91
N ASN A 50 -18.55 11.30 -5.02
CA ASN A 50 -19.06 11.47 -6.37
C ASN A 50 -18.68 10.29 -7.27
N ASP A 51 -18.80 9.06 -6.77
CA ASP A 51 -18.49 7.87 -7.58
C ASP A 51 -19.51 7.78 -8.74
N PRO A 52 -19.07 7.92 -10.01
CA PRO A 52 -19.96 7.98 -11.16
C PRO A 52 -20.56 6.61 -11.51
N SER A 53 -20.17 5.55 -10.81
CA SER A 53 -20.67 4.19 -11.03
C SER A 53 -22.13 4.02 -10.59
N TYR A 54 -22.70 4.99 -9.85
CA TYR A 54 -24.06 4.95 -9.31
C TYR A 54 -24.91 6.14 -9.80
N ASP A 55 -26.21 5.90 -10.03
CA ASP A 55 -27.21 6.92 -10.35
C ASP A 55 -28.44 6.78 -9.42
N PRO A 56 -28.68 7.71 -8.47
CA PRO A 56 -27.89 8.91 -8.20
C PRO A 56 -26.50 8.59 -7.59
N PRO A 57 -25.52 9.51 -7.69
CA PRO A 57 -24.20 9.32 -7.09
C PRO A 57 -24.28 9.01 -5.60
N LEU A 58 -23.55 7.97 -5.19
CA LEU A 58 -23.41 7.56 -3.79
C LEU A 58 -22.05 7.95 -3.25
N SER A 59 -21.97 8.07 -1.94
CA SER A 59 -20.68 8.15 -1.26
C SER A 59 -20.11 6.74 -1.11
N VAL A 60 -18.81 6.55 -1.33
CA VAL A 60 -18.13 5.27 -1.27
C VAL A 60 -16.90 5.40 -0.40
N PHE A 61 -16.87 4.68 0.71
CA PHE A 61 -15.70 4.60 1.58
C PHE A 61 -14.72 3.57 1.01
N LYS A 62 -13.47 3.98 0.77
CA LYS A 62 -12.47 3.17 0.07
C LYS A 62 -11.24 2.95 0.93
N LYS A 63 -10.77 1.71 1.00
CA LYS A 63 -9.49 1.31 1.60
C LYS A 63 -8.59 0.78 0.51
N LYS A 64 -7.47 1.46 0.28
CA LYS A 64 -6.50 1.10 -0.76
C LYS A 64 -5.32 0.35 -0.16
N TYR A 65 -5.06 -0.84 -0.69
CA TYR A 65 -3.99 -1.71 -0.25
C TYR A 65 -2.93 -1.88 -1.32
N LYS A 66 -1.67 -1.92 -0.89
CA LYS A 66 -0.58 -2.54 -1.64
C LYS A 66 -0.38 -3.96 -1.13
N VAL A 67 -0.47 -4.93 -2.03
CA VAL A 67 -0.41 -6.36 -1.72
C VAL A 67 0.96 -6.90 -2.08
N TYR A 68 1.56 -7.64 -1.15
CA TYR A 68 2.82 -8.34 -1.31
C TYR A 68 2.54 -9.84 -1.30
N ASP A 69 2.39 -10.42 -2.48
CA ASP A 69 1.99 -11.81 -2.68
C ASP A 69 3.23 -12.68 -2.93
N GLY A 70 3.70 -13.34 -1.88
CA GLY A 70 4.89 -14.18 -1.95
C GLY A 70 4.65 -15.58 -2.48
N LYS A 71 3.40 -15.94 -2.76
CA LYS A 71 3.05 -17.17 -3.48
C LYS A 71 3.25 -16.98 -4.97
N GLU A 72 2.75 -15.86 -5.48
CA GLU A 72 2.78 -15.52 -6.90
C GLU A 72 3.97 -14.59 -7.27
N HIS A 73 4.82 -14.26 -6.29
CA HIS A 73 5.98 -13.36 -6.43
C HIS A 73 5.65 -12.03 -7.11
N ARG A 74 4.54 -11.41 -6.72
CA ARG A 74 4.05 -10.17 -7.34
C ARG A 74 3.63 -9.14 -6.30
N ILE A 75 3.64 -7.89 -6.75
CA ILE A 75 3.17 -6.74 -5.98
C ILE A 75 2.09 -6.06 -6.81
N TYR A 76 0.92 -5.84 -6.23
CA TYR A 76 -0.22 -5.22 -6.90
C TYR A 76 -1.07 -4.41 -5.93
N GLU A 77 -2.04 -3.66 -6.44
CA GLU A 77 -2.97 -2.87 -5.62
C GLU A 77 -4.37 -3.49 -5.63
N VAL A 78 -5.07 -3.37 -4.50
CA VAL A 78 -6.47 -3.75 -4.34
C VAL A 78 -7.18 -2.63 -3.58
N THR A 79 -8.44 -2.37 -3.92
CA THR A 79 -9.28 -1.43 -3.20
C THR A 79 -10.51 -2.17 -2.68
N ASP A 80 -10.82 -1.97 -1.41
CA ASP A 80 -12.07 -2.39 -0.80
C ASP A 80 -13.01 -1.18 -0.75
N ASP A 81 -14.23 -1.35 -1.28
CA ASP A 81 -15.22 -0.28 -1.44
C ASP A 81 -16.49 -0.60 -0.65
N VAL A 82 -17.00 0.39 0.08
CA VAL A 82 -18.27 0.29 0.82
C VAL A 82 -19.16 1.46 0.45
N SER A 83 -20.21 1.18 -0.33
CA SER A 83 -21.18 2.18 -0.76
C SER A 83 -22.09 2.58 0.40
N MET A 84 -22.42 3.86 0.47
CA MET A 84 -23.23 4.44 1.54
C MET A 84 -24.08 5.60 1.01
N SER A 85 -25.00 6.08 1.86
CA SER A 85 -25.88 7.20 1.51
C SER A 85 -25.08 8.41 1.02
N ASN A 86 -25.61 9.09 0.01
CA ASN A 86 -25.04 10.33 -0.50
C ASN A 86 -25.09 11.49 0.53
N GLU A 87 -25.80 11.33 1.64
CA GLU A 87 -25.82 12.29 2.76
C GLU A 87 -24.49 12.29 3.54
N ILE A 88 -23.71 11.20 3.48
CA ILE A 88 -22.41 11.11 4.14
C ILE A 88 -21.39 11.85 3.29
N LYS A 89 -20.85 12.96 3.82
CA LYS A 89 -19.95 13.87 3.06
C LYS A 89 -18.51 13.87 3.56
N THR A 90 -18.25 13.31 4.73
CA THR A 90 -16.89 13.28 5.30
C THR A 90 -16.49 11.87 5.70
N ILE A 91 -15.19 11.59 5.65
CA ILE A 91 -14.64 10.32 6.10
C ILE A 91 -14.95 10.02 7.57
N ILE A 92 -15.03 11.06 8.41
CA ILE A 92 -15.39 10.93 9.84
C ILE A 92 -16.84 10.46 9.98
N GLN A 93 -17.77 11.05 9.21
CA GLN A 93 -19.17 10.60 9.18
C GLN A 93 -19.28 9.17 8.66
N ALA A 94 -18.50 8.83 7.62
CA ALA A 94 -18.45 7.49 7.05
C ALA A 94 -18.00 6.45 8.08
N ARG A 95 -16.88 6.69 8.78
CA ARG A 95 -16.39 5.77 9.83
C ARG A 95 -17.41 5.60 10.94
N LYS A 96 -18.00 6.68 11.44
CA LYS A 96 -19.03 6.62 12.48
C LYS A 96 -20.26 5.81 12.02
N TYR A 97 -20.73 6.06 10.80
CA TYR A 97 -21.84 5.31 10.22
C TYR A 97 -21.53 3.81 10.13
N LEU A 98 -20.32 3.45 9.67
CA LEU A 98 -19.90 2.07 9.58
C LEU A 98 -19.73 1.44 10.97
N GLU A 99 -19.20 2.16 11.96
CA GLU A 99 -19.06 1.67 13.34
C GLU A 99 -20.42 1.32 13.95
N GLU A 100 -21.45 2.15 13.70
CA GLU A 100 -22.79 1.97 14.23
C GLU A 100 -23.61 0.89 13.51
N ASN A 101 -23.41 0.71 12.18
CA ASN A 101 -24.30 -0.10 11.36
C ASN A 101 -23.62 -1.35 10.75
N TYR A 102 -22.34 -1.28 10.41
CA TYR A 102 -21.58 -2.32 9.70
C TYR A 102 -20.12 -2.39 10.18
N PRO A 103 -19.87 -2.65 11.48
CA PRO A 103 -18.53 -2.53 12.07
C PRO A 103 -17.50 -3.48 11.43
N GLU A 104 -17.94 -4.59 10.83
CA GLU A 104 -17.09 -5.49 10.06
C GLU A 104 -16.47 -4.83 8.82
N SER A 105 -17.10 -3.81 8.26
CA SER A 105 -16.59 -3.05 7.11
C SER A 105 -15.40 -2.15 7.49
N LEU A 106 -15.25 -1.85 8.79
CA LEU A 106 -14.08 -1.15 9.33
C LEU A 106 -12.90 -2.10 9.59
N GLN A 107 -13.11 -3.40 9.63
CA GLN A 107 -12.00 -4.33 9.82
C GLN A 107 -11.01 -4.27 8.64
N LEU A 108 -9.72 -4.35 8.95
CA LEU A 108 -8.67 -4.48 7.95
C LEU A 108 -8.63 -5.90 7.42
N ARG A 109 -7.88 -6.18 6.36
CA ARG A 109 -7.61 -7.57 5.97
C ARG A 109 -6.66 -8.23 6.99
N PRO A 110 -6.68 -9.56 7.16
CA PRO A 110 -5.67 -10.26 7.93
C PRO A 110 -4.25 -9.93 7.43
N LEU A 111 -3.27 -9.88 8.33
CA LEU A 111 -1.87 -9.55 7.99
C LEU A 111 -1.70 -8.18 7.31
N THR A 112 -2.53 -7.21 7.70
CA THR A 112 -2.40 -5.81 7.26
C THR A 112 -1.45 -5.03 8.15
N ILE A 113 -0.55 -4.28 7.51
CA ILE A 113 0.25 -3.21 8.11
C ILE A 113 -0.36 -1.88 7.66
N VAL A 114 -0.52 -0.92 8.58
CA VAL A 114 -1.03 0.40 8.24
C VAL A 114 0.14 1.34 7.93
N SER A 115 0.07 2.06 6.80
CA SER A 115 1.10 3.04 6.44
C SER A 115 1.12 4.23 7.39
N GLU A 116 2.27 4.88 7.54
CA GLU A 116 2.43 6.07 8.38
C GLU A 116 1.50 7.22 7.96
N LYS A 117 1.26 7.37 6.65
CA LYS A 117 0.29 8.33 6.10
C LYS A 117 -1.09 8.12 6.72
N VAL A 118 -1.57 6.88 6.70
CA VAL A 118 -2.91 6.54 7.21
C VAL A 118 -2.96 6.64 8.74
N LEU A 119 -1.93 6.18 9.45
CA LEU A 119 -1.84 6.36 10.90
C LEU A 119 -1.89 7.83 11.31
N THR A 120 -1.15 8.69 10.62
CA THR A 120 -1.15 10.13 10.87
C THR A 120 -2.53 10.75 10.59
N GLN A 121 -3.21 10.27 9.54
CA GLN A 121 -4.57 10.74 9.22
C GLN A 121 -5.55 10.33 10.32
N TRP A 122 -5.52 9.07 10.77
CA TRP A 122 -6.36 8.58 11.86
C TRP A 122 -6.12 9.36 13.16
N GLU A 123 -4.87 9.63 13.51
CA GLU A 123 -4.54 10.43 14.69
C GLU A 123 -5.12 11.86 14.58
N LYS A 124 -4.97 12.52 13.43
CA LYS A 124 -5.55 13.86 13.18
C LYS A 124 -7.07 13.87 13.24
N ASP A 125 -7.71 12.79 12.80
CA ASP A 125 -9.16 12.63 12.84
C ASP A 125 -9.67 12.24 14.25
N GLY A 126 -8.77 12.00 15.21
CA GLY A 126 -9.12 11.49 16.54
C GLY A 126 -9.70 10.07 16.50
N TYR A 127 -9.34 9.29 15.48
CA TYR A 127 -9.91 7.97 15.20
C TYR A 127 -9.15 6.86 15.95
N ASN A 128 -9.88 6.03 16.72
CA ASN A 128 -9.33 4.87 17.41
C ASN A 128 -9.57 3.58 16.62
N ALA A 129 -8.55 3.13 15.90
CA ALA A 129 -8.60 1.93 15.07
C ALA A 129 -8.26 0.61 15.81
N GLU A 130 -8.17 0.60 17.15
CA GLU A 130 -7.76 -0.61 17.91
C GLU A 130 -8.58 -1.86 17.58
N ASN A 131 -9.86 -1.69 17.26
CA ASN A 131 -10.79 -2.77 16.93
C ASN A 131 -10.78 -3.18 15.45
N GLU A 132 -10.09 -2.46 14.57
CA GLU A 132 -10.03 -2.78 13.14
C GLU A 132 -9.02 -3.89 12.81
N TYR A 133 -8.02 -4.08 13.69
CA TYR A 133 -6.96 -5.05 13.47
C TYR A 133 -7.44 -6.47 13.76
N TRP A 134 -7.28 -7.38 12.78
CA TRP A 134 -7.49 -8.81 13.01
C TRP A 134 -6.55 -9.37 14.07
N LYS A 135 -7.02 -10.42 14.75
CA LYS A 135 -6.17 -11.26 15.60
C LYS A 135 -5.03 -11.83 14.75
N GLY A 136 -3.80 -11.43 15.05
CA GLY A 136 -2.59 -11.81 14.30
C GLY A 136 -2.10 -10.80 13.28
N SER A 137 -2.78 -9.67 13.08
CA SER A 137 -2.18 -8.53 12.37
C SER A 137 -1.03 -7.95 13.20
N PRO A 138 0.12 -7.62 12.58
CA PRO A 138 1.25 -7.05 13.29
C PRO A 138 0.87 -5.70 13.89
N LYS A 139 0.82 -5.62 15.22
CA LYS A 139 0.58 -4.38 15.97
C LYS A 139 1.86 -3.55 16.03
N CYS A 140 2.35 -3.07 14.88
CA CYS A 140 3.53 -2.23 14.84
C CYS A 140 3.19 -0.81 15.32
N ARG A 141 3.57 -0.48 16.56
CA ARG A 141 3.34 0.84 17.19
C ARG A 141 4.39 1.92 16.82
N ARG A 142 5.28 1.66 15.85
CA ARG A 142 6.31 2.63 15.41
C ARG A 142 6.47 2.57 13.90
N SER A 143 6.23 3.71 13.25
CA SER A 143 6.78 3.99 11.93
C SER A 143 8.31 3.94 12.05
N LEU A 144 8.94 3.02 11.33
CA LEU A 144 10.38 3.09 11.13
C LEU A 144 10.60 3.79 9.78
N PRO A 145 11.46 4.82 9.73
CA PRO A 145 11.81 5.47 8.49
C PRO A 145 12.49 4.43 7.59
N LEU A 146 11.89 4.18 6.42
CA LEU A 146 12.34 3.16 5.49
C LEU A 146 13.67 3.57 4.83
N SER A 147 14.79 3.18 5.46
CA SER A 147 16.10 3.07 4.83
C SER A 147 17.06 2.12 5.57
N GLU A 148 16.69 0.84 5.67
CA GLU A 148 17.62 -0.30 5.81
C GLU A 148 16.89 -1.57 5.32
N VAL A 149 16.80 -1.69 4.00
CA VAL A 149 15.65 -2.24 3.24
C VAL A 149 15.26 -3.70 3.46
N GLU A 150 16.01 -4.53 4.20
CA GLU A 150 15.77 -5.99 4.18
C GLU A 150 16.10 -6.78 5.45
N ARG A 151 16.58 -6.19 6.57
CA ARG A 151 17.33 -7.03 7.53
C ARG A 151 16.53 -7.84 8.55
N ARG A 152 15.26 -7.52 8.81
CA ARG A 152 14.43 -8.29 9.73
C ARG A 152 12.99 -8.17 9.27
N PHE A 153 12.45 -9.20 8.63
CA PHE A 153 11.00 -9.43 8.59
C PHE A 153 10.44 -9.02 9.95
N PHE A 154 9.59 -7.99 9.99
CA PHE A 154 9.22 -7.28 11.21
C PHE A 154 9.11 -8.22 12.42
N ILE A 155 10.13 -8.18 13.28
CA ILE A 155 10.10 -8.87 14.57
C ILE A 155 9.20 -8.02 15.47
N CYS A 156 7.92 -8.38 15.52
CA CYS A 156 7.11 -8.20 16.71
C CYS A 156 7.29 -9.46 17.54
N ASN A 157 8.35 -9.53 18.35
CA ASN A 157 8.49 -10.63 19.31
C ASN A 157 7.47 -10.40 20.43
N ASP A 158 6.68 -11.43 20.72
CA ASP A 158 6.68 -12.04 22.04
C ASP A 158 6.16 -13.49 21.91
N GLY A 159 7.07 -14.45 22.09
CA GLY A 159 6.76 -15.83 22.47
C GLY A 159 6.15 -16.76 21.41
N ASP A 160 6.80 -17.89 21.22
CA ASP A 160 6.21 -19.16 20.80
C ASP A 160 5.87 -19.35 19.32
N VAL A 161 6.90 -19.70 18.54
CA VAL A 161 6.78 -20.79 17.58
C VAL A 161 8.02 -21.68 17.73
N GLU A 162 7.90 -22.74 18.53
CA GLU A 162 8.82 -23.88 18.49
C GLU A 162 8.66 -24.64 17.17
N ILE A 163 9.76 -25.28 16.78
CA ILE A 163 10.07 -25.92 15.49
C ILE A 163 9.17 -27.13 15.21
#